data_AF-A0A965PH22-F1
#
_entry.id   AF-A0A965PH22-F1
#
_cell.length_a   1.000
_cell.length_b   1.000
_cell.length_c   1.000
_cell.angle_alpha   90.00
_cell.angle_beta   90.00
_cell.angle_gamma   90.00
#
_symmetry.space_group_name_H-M   'P 1'
#
loop_
_entity.id
_entity.type
_entity.pdbx_description
1 polymer ?
#
loop_
_entity_poly.entity_id
_entity_poly.type
_entity_poly.pdbx_seq_one_letter_code
_entity_poly.pdbx_strand_id
1 'polypeptide(L)' 'MVGQRVAVFTAVEVKDQARPTEQQQAFIRFVQLAGGMAGVARSVPDALSILRL' A
#
# COMPACT_ATOMS: atom_id res chain seq x y z
N MET A 1 -7.32 -14.03 -13.35
CA MET A 1 -8.63 -14.59 -12.95
C MET A 1 -9.70 -13.58 -13.31
N VAL A 2 -10.71 -13.96 -14.08
CA VAL A 2 -11.81 -13.06 -14.50
C VAL A 2 -13.09 -13.52 -13.79
N GLY A 3 -13.83 -12.58 -13.20
CA GLY A 3 -15.12 -12.86 -12.54
C GLY A 3 -15.06 -13.42 -11.11
N GLN A 4 -13.87 -13.52 -10.49
CA GLN A 4 -13.72 -14.01 -9.11
C GLN A 4 -13.35 -12.88 -8.14
N ARG A 5 -13.96 -12.88 -6.95
CA ARG A 5 -13.59 -11.99 -5.84
C ARG A 5 -12.36 -12.58 -5.15
N VAL A 6 -11.21 -11.97 -5.39
CA VAL A 6 -9.94 -12.34 -4.77
C VAL A 6 -9.55 -11.35 -3.68
N ALA A 7 -8.98 -11.86 -2.59
CA ALA A 7 -8.34 -11.02 -1.61
C ALA A 7 -7.13 -10.34 -2.25
N VAL A 8 -7.00 -9.02 -2.07
CA VAL A 8 -5.84 -8.26 -2.54
C VAL A 8 -4.94 -8.00 -1.35
N PHE A 9 -3.71 -8.51 -1.40
CA PHE A 9 -2.72 -8.17 -0.39
C PHE A 9 -2.50 -6.66 -0.37
N THR A 10 -2.56 -6.07 0.82
CA THR A 10 -2.39 -4.64 1.00
C THR A 10 -1.37 -4.34 2.09
N ALA A 11 -0.44 -3.43 1.82
CA ALA A 11 0.53 -2.92 2.79
C ALA A 11 0.40 -1.39 2.97
N VAL A 12 0.05 -0.95 4.18
CA VAL A 12 0.00 0.48 4.54
C VAL A 12 1.15 0.78 5.48
N GLU A 13 2.15 1.51 5.00
CA GLU A 13 3.26 1.99 5.81
C GLU A 13 2.84 3.30 6.50
N VAL A 14 2.50 3.24 7.78
CA VAL A 14 2.05 4.44 8.51
C VAL A 14 3.25 5.26 8.97
N LYS A 15 3.23 6.56 8.68
CA LYS A 15 4.25 7.52 9.10
C LYS A 15 3.60 8.80 9.62
N ASP A 16 4.19 9.41 10.64
CA ASP A 16 3.84 10.78 11.05
C ASP A 16 4.78 11.81 10.37
N GLN A 17 5.83 12.27 11.05
CA GLN A 17 6.81 13.23 10.50
C GLN A 17 8.01 12.56 9.81
N ALA A 18 8.09 11.22 9.88
CA ALA A 18 9.21 10.46 9.35
C ALA A 18 9.08 10.18 7.83
N ARG A 19 10.23 9.98 7.18
CA ARG A 19 10.31 9.48 5.79
C ARG A 19 10.41 7.95 5.78
N PRO A 20 9.83 7.26 4.80
CA PRO A 20 10.05 5.82 4.62
C PRO A 20 11.53 5.56 4.27
N THR A 21 12.11 4.53 4.87
CA THR A 21 13.46 4.06 4.54
C THR A 21 13.50 3.55 3.10
N GLU A 22 14.71 3.38 2.54
CA GLU A 22 14.87 2.82 1.19
C GLU A 22 14.26 1.41 1.09
N GLN A 23 14.40 0.60 2.13
CA GLN A 23 13.83 -0.75 2.20
C GLN A 23 12.30 -0.72 2.24
N GLN A 24 11.70 0.22 2.98
CA GLN A 24 10.25 0.42 3.00
C GLN A 24 9.72 0.84 1.63
N GLN A 25 10.41 1.76 0.96
CA GLN A 25 10.07 2.15 -0.41
C GLN A 25 10.21 0.98 -1.39
N ALA A 26 11.26 0.17 -1.27
CA ALA A 26 11.45 -1.00 -2.11
C ALA A 26 10.34 -2.05 -1.90
N PHE A 27 9.93 -2.29 -0.66
CA PHE A 27 8.82 -3.19 -0.35
C PHE A 27 7.49 -2.69 -0.92
N ILE A 28 7.18 -1.40 -0.76
CA ILE A 28 5.97 -0.78 -1.35
C ILE A 28 5.95 -0.98 -2.86
N ARG A 29 7.07 -0.70 -3.55
CA ARG A 29 7.19 -0.91 -5.00
C ARG A 29 7.01 -2.38 -5.37
N PHE A 30 7.61 -3.30 -4.62
CA PHE A 30 7.47 -4.73 -4.86
C PHE A 30 6.01 -5.18 -4.77
N VAL A 31 5.28 -4.77 -3.73
CA VAL A 31 3.85 -5.11 -3.57
C VAL A 31 3.02 -4.58 -4.73
N GLN A 32 3.26 -3.34 -5.15
CA GLN A 32 2.57 -2.74 -6.30
C GLN A 32 2.85 -3.50 -7.61
N LEU A 33 4.11 -3.89 -7.85
CA LEU A 33 4.50 -4.68 -9.04
C LEU A 33 3.90 -6.09 -9.01
N ALA A 34 3.72 -6.67 -7.84
CA ALA A 34 3.06 -7.97 -7.65
C ALA A 34 1.52 -7.89 -7.77
N GLY A 35 0.96 -6.70 -8.03
CA GLY A 35 -0.49 -6.49 -8.18
C GLY A 35 -1.24 -6.25 -6.86
N GLY A 36 -0.53 -6.09 -5.75
CA GLY A 36 -1.09 -5.67 -4.46
C GLY A 36 -1.28 -4.15 -4.37
N MET A 37 -1.91 -3.70 -3.29
CA MET A 37 -2.07 -2.28 -2.98
C MET A 37 -1.06 -1.89 -1.91
N ALA A 38 -0.26 -0.85 -2.14
CA ALA A 38 0.66 -0.37 -1.10
C ALA A 38 0.94 1.12 -1.20
N GLY A 39 1.25 1.73 -0.06
CA GLY A 39 1.63 3.13 0.02
C GLY A 39 1.97 3.57 1.44
N VAL A 40 2.38 4.84 1.55
CA VAL A 40 2.61 5.49 2.86
C VAL A 40 1.36 6.27 3.23
N ALA A 41 0.85 6.06 4.45
CA ALA A 41 -0.26 6.84 4.99
C ALA A 41 0.19 7.71 6.16
N ARG A 42 -0.21 8.97 6.16
CA ARG A 42 -0.04 9.91 7.29
C ARG A 42 -1.36 10.27 7.94
N SER A 43 -2.45 9.80 7.37
CA SER A 43 -3.80 10.06 7.80
C SER A 43 -4.73 8.93 7.35
N VAL A 44 -5.93 8.88 7.92
CA VAL A 44 -6.97 7.95 7.48
C VAL A 44 -7.33 8.16 5.99
N PRO A 45 -7.50 9.39 5.48
CA PRO A 45 -7.71 9.63 4.04
C PRO A 45 -6.62 9.04 3.13
N ASP A 46 -5.35 9.07 3.53
CA ASP A 46 -4.28 8.45 2.74
C ASP A 46 -4.45 6.92 2.67
N ALA A 47 -4.80 6.30 3.80
CA ALA A 47 -5.05 4.86 3.87
C ALA A 47 -6.25 4.45 3.00
N LEU A 48 -7.34 5.22 3.02
CA LEU A 48 -8.50 4.99 2.15
C LEU A 48 -8.12 5.11 0.67
N SER A 49 -7.30 6.10 0.31
CA SER A 49 -6.79 6.27 -1.05
C SER A 49 -5.94 5.06 -1.51
N ILE A 50 -5.13 4.49 -0.62
CA ILE A 50 -4.35 3.26 -0.91
C ILE A 50 -5.28 2.06 -1.12
N LEU A 51 -6.31 1.94 -0.27
CA LEU A 51 -7.26 0.82 -0.27
C LEU A 51 -8.34 0.93 -1.37
N ARG A 52 -8.45 2.11 -2.02
CA ARG A 52 -9.49 2.44 -3.00
C ARG A 52 -10.91 2.29 -2.40
N LEU A 53 -11.08 2.77 -1.18
CA LEU A 53 -12.32 2.77 -0.41
C LEU A 53 -12.89 4.17 -0.23
#